data_AF-A0AAU7KC19-F1
#
_entry.id   AF-A0AAU7KC19-F1
#
_cell.length_a   1.000
_cell.length_b   1.000
_cell.length_c   1.000
_cell.angle_alpha   90.00
_cell.angle_beta   90.00
_cell.angle_gamma   90.00
#
_symmetry.space_group_name_H-M   'P 1'
#
loop_
_entity.id
_entity.type
_entity.pdbx_description
1 polymer ?
#
loop_
_entity_poly.entity_id
_entity_poly.type
_entity_poly.pdbx_seq_one_letter_code
_entity_poly.pdbx_strand_id
1 'polypeptide(L)'
;MKNIFSLLKLNVLSLVLVLTYPFKVKAQTEANTEIKYYRSIFPEENGKIKSIGNTNFEYYKSIFPEENGKIKFIGDKKFEYYKSIFPEENGKIKSVGDQKIEYFRSIFPEENGKVKSIGDMPIEYYRSIFPEEDGKIKSIGNVTIEYYRSIFPEENGKIKSIGGAQIEYYRSIFPEENGKLKSITGKIGSDCNFSPTELYYFILNANLK
;
A
#
# COMPACT_ATOMS: atom_id res chain seq x y z
N MET A 1 -14.78 -15.09 5.04
CA MET A 1 -13.69 -14.27 5.60
C MET A 1 -13.53 -13.03 4.73
N LYS A 2 -14.14 -11.89 5.13
CA LYS A 2 -13.90 -10.62 4.45
C LYS A 2 -12.63 -10.04 5.04
N ASN A 3 -11.55 -10.07 4.26
CA ASN A 3 -10.28 -9.44 4.60
C ASN A 3 -10.56 -8.00 5.03
N ILE A 4 -10.05 -7.59 6.20
CA ILE A 4 -10.12 -6.20 6.69
C ILE A 4 -9.50 -5.21 5.66
N PHE A 5 -8.62 -5.72 4.79
CA PHE A 5 -8.08 -5.01 3.63
C PHE A 5 -9.13 -4.60 2.58
N SER A 6 -10.33 -5.19 2.55
CA SER A 6 -11.39 -4.86 1.58
C SER A 6 -12.17 -3.58 1.90
N LEU A 7 -11.82 -2.87 2.98
CA LEU A 7 -12.52 -1.66 3.45
C LEU A 7 -11.72 -0.35 3.26
N LEU A 8 -10.50 -0.44 2.74
CA LEU A 8 -9.61 0.72 2.58
C LEU A 8 -9.62 1.19 1.12
N LYS A 9 -10.30 2.31 0.84
CA LYS A 9 -10.28 2.99 -0.47
C LYS A 9 -8.94 3.68 -0.73
N LEU A 10 -8.32 3.34 -1.86
CA LEU A 10 -7.32 3.99 -2.75
C LEU A 10 -6.20 4.94 -2.23
N ASN A 11 -6.27 5.55 -1.05
CA ASN A 11 -5.15 6.34 -0.46
C ASN A 11 -4.13 5.46 0.31
N VAL A 12 -4.11 4.17 -0.01
CA VAL A 12 -3.72 3.06 0.89
C VAL A 12 -2.27 2.62 0.70
N LEU A 13 -1.56 3.13 -0.31
CA LEU A 13 -0.17 2.75 -0.59
C LEU A 13 0.75 3.03 0.60
N SER A 14 0.63 4.23 1.18
CA SER A 14 1.37 4.64 2.38
C SER A 14 0.90 3.90 3.63
N LEU A 15 -0.41 3.68 3.79
CA LEU A 15 -0.96 3.06 4.99
C LEU A 15 -0.66 1.56 5.05
N VAL A 16 -0.73 0.81 3.94
CA VAL A 16 -0.45 -0.63 3.94
C VAL A 16 1.02 -0.92 4.11
N LEU A 17 1.93 -0.21 3.41
CA LEU A 17 3.37 -0.46 3.57
C LEU A 17 3.82 -0.11 5.00
N VAL A 18 3.17 0.87 5.63
CA VAL A 18 3.45 1.26 7.02
C VAL A 18 2.73 0.41 8.07
N LEU A 19 1.58 -0.19 7.75
CA LEU A 19 0.91 -1.15 8.65
C LEU A 19 1.49 -2.57 8.54
N THR A 20 2.39 -2.83 7.60
CA THR A 20 2.97 -4.17 7.40
C THR A 20 4.49 -4.20 7.62
N TYR A 21 5.20 -3.09 7.45
CA TYR A 21 6.65 -3.04 7.63
C TYR A 21 7.10 -2.91 9.12
N PRO A 22 6.57 -1.96 9.93
CA PRO A 22 6.80 -1.94 11.39
C PRO A 22 5.72 -2.66 12.20
N PHE A 23 4.54 -2.91 11.63
CA PHE A 23 3.39 -3.40 12.37
C PHE A 23 3.26 -4.92 12.18
N LYS A 24 3.79 -5.68 13.15
CA LYS A 24 3.17 -6.97 13.52
C LYS A 24 1.80 -6.67 14.14
N VAL A 25 0.85 -6.11 13.38
CA VAL A 25 -0.56 -6.27 13.74
C VAL A 25 -0.92 -7.70 13.37
N LYS A 26 -0.50 -8.65 14.21
CA LYS A 26 -1.29 -9.86 14.37
C LYS A 26 -2.59 -9.37 14.96
N ALA A 27 -3.59 -9.12 14.12
CA ALA A 27 -4.96 -9.19 14.60
C ALA A 27 -5.12 -10.64 15.06
N GLN A 28 -4.87 -10.90 16.34
CA GLN A 28 -5.29 -12.13 16.99
C GLN A 28 -6.81 -12.10 16.88
N THR A 29 -7.36 -12.77 15.87
CA THR A 29 -8.78 -13.08 15.82
C THR A 29 -9.04 -14.15 16.86
N GLU A 30 -8.99 -13.75 18.13
CA GLU A 30 -9.72 -14.46 19.15
C GLU A 30 -11.21 -14.17 18.93
N ALA A 31 -12.05 -15.18 19.11
CA ALA A 31 -13.47 -15.18 18.78
C ALA A 31 -14.33 -14.12 19.53
N ASN A 32 -13.71 -13.22 20.31
CA ASN A 32 -14.34 -12.18 21.13
C ASN A 32 -13.61 -10.82 21.06
N THR A 33 -13.06 -10.43 19.91
CA THR A 33 -12.47 -9.08 19.79
C THR A 33 -13.56 -8.03 19.69
N GLU A 34 -13.82 -7.31 20.79
CA GLU A 34 -14.81 -6.23 20.85
C GLU A 34 -14.40 -5.06 19.94
N ILE A 35 -15.31 -4.61 19.08
CA ILE A 35 -15.12 -3.40 18.26
C ILE A 35 -16.03 -2.30 18.81
N LYS A 36 -15.43 -1.19 19.24
CA LYS A 36 -16.15 0.00 19.70
C LYS A 36 -16.10 1.08 18.63
N TYR A 37 -17.15 1.89 18.58
CA TYR A 37 -17.26 3.03 17.68
C TYR A 37 -17.47 4.32 18.47
N TYR A 38 -17.02 5.44 17.90
CA TYR A 38 -17.31 6.76 18.44
C TYR A 38 -18.79 7.09 18.24
N ARG A 39 -19.44 7.52 19.32
CA ARG A 39 -20.75 8.19 19.29
C ARG A 39 -20.50 9.65 19.62
N SER A 40 -20.40 10.48 18.59
CA SER A 40 -20.00 11.87 18.70
C SER A 40 -21.02 12.77 18.01
N ILE A 41 -21.22 13.98 18.54
CA ILE A 41 -21.97 15.03 17.84
C ILE A 41 -21.18 15.61 16.67
N PHE A 42 -19.87 15.37 16.67
CA PHE A 42 -18.94 15.82 15.63
C PHE A 42 -18.89 14.79 14.47
N PRO A 43 -19.30 15.17 13.25
CA PRO A 43 -19.35 14.25 12.11
C PRO A 43 -18.00 13.62 11.76
N GLU A 44 -16.90 14.31 12.02
CA GLU A 44 -15.54 13.86 11.72
C GLU A 44 -15.07 12.67 12.55
N GLU A 45 -15.78 12.31 13.63
CA GLU A 45 -15.48 11.12 14.44
C GLU A 45 -16.65 10.15 14.53
N ASN A 46 -17.88 10.64 14.39
CA ASN A 46 -19.06 9.81 14.61
C ASN A 46 -19.10 8.58 13.68
N GLY A 47 -19.34 7.41 14.26
CA GLY A 47 -19.36 6.13 13.54
C GLY A 47 -17.97 5.59 13.17
N LYS A 48 -16.88 6.29 13.47
CA LYS A 48 -15.51 5.77 13.28
C LYS A 48 -15.14 4.77 14.38
N ILE A 49 -14.21 3.87 14.06
CA ILE A 49 -13.71 2.87 15.01
C ILE A 49 -13.01 3.58 16.16
N LYS A 50 -13.45 3.33 17.39
CA LYS A 50 -12.83 3.84 18.60
C LYS A 50 -11.80 2.87 19.16
N SER A 51 -12.09 1.58 19.14
CA SER A 51 -11.15 0.55 19.57
C SER A 51 -11.47 -0.81 18.96
N ILE A 52 -10.44 -1.65 18.86
CA ILE A 52 -10.53 -3.08 18.53
C ILE A 52 -9.76 -3.82 19.61
N GLY A 53 -10.46 -4.56 20.47
CA GLY A 53 -9.87 -5.11 21.69
C GLY A 53 -9.24 -4.00 22.55
N ASN A 54 -7.95 -4.16 22.86
CA ASN A 54 -7.17 -3.18 23.65
C ASN A 54 -6.51 -2.08 22.79
N THR A 55 -6.68 -2.12 21.46
CA THR A 55 -6.09 -1.12 20.57
C THR A 55 -7.05 0.03 20.37
N ASN A 56 -6.69 1.22 20.83
CA ASN A 56 -7.46 2.44 20.64
C ASN A 56 -7.10 3.13 19.33
N PHE A 57 -8.08 3.82 18.76
CA PHE A 57 -7.95 4.63 17.55
C PHE A 57 -8.36 6.04 17.91
N GLU A 58 -7.53 7.01 17.58
CA GLU A 58 -7.84 8.44 17.72
C GLU A 58 -7.83 9.11 16.35
N TYR A 59 -8.60 10.18 16.21
CA TYR A 59 -8.68 10.95 14.97
C TYR A 59 -8.33 12.41 15.21
N TYR A 60 -7.86 13.08 14.17
CA TYR A 60 -7.61 14.51 14.19
C TYR A 60 -8.94 15.28 14.21
N LYS A 61 -9.04 16.23 15.13
CA LYS A 61 -10.01 17.33 15.10
C LYS A 61 -9.26 18.57 14.67
N SER A 62 -9.38 18.94 13.41
CA SER A 62 -8.61 20.03 12.83
C SER A 62 -9.49 20.94 12.00
N ILE A 63 -9.18 22.23 12.00
CA ILE A 63 -9.76 23.18 11.06
C ILE A 63 -9.23 22.97 9.63
N PHE A 64 -8.12 22.25 9.51
CA PHE A 64 -7.44 21.95 8.26
C PHE A 64 -8.04 20.69 7.61
N PRO A 65 -8.72 20.80 6.46
CA PRO A 65 -9.38 19.65 5.81
C PRO A 65 -8.42 18.51 5.45
N GLU A 66 -7.15 18.81 5.21
CA GLU A 66 -6.14 17.84 4.83
C GLU A 66 -5.78 16.84 5.94
N GLU A 67 -6.12 17.10 7.20
CA GLU A 67 -5.93 16.15 8.30
C GLU A 67 -7.21 15.87 9.10
N ASN A 68 -8.23 16.73 9.01
CA ASN A 68 -9.45 16.58 9.81
C ASN A 68 -10.14 15.22 9.60
N GLY A 69 -10.48 14.55 10.70
CA GLY A 69 -11.05 13.21 10.72
C GLY A 69 -10.09 12.09 10.30
N LYS A 70 -8.83 12.37 9.94
CA LYS A 70 -7.85 11.30 9.66
C LYS A 70 -7.33 10.69 10.96
N ILE A 71 -6.77 9.48 10.86
CA ILE A 71 -6.25 8.74 12.03
C ILE A 71 -5.08 9.54 12.62
N LYS A 72 -5.15 9.83 13.91
CA LYS A 72 -4.08 10.47 14.67
C LYS A 72 -3.23 9.44 15.42
N PHE A 73 -3.88 8.44 16.01
CA PHE A 73 -3.21 7.35 16.70
C PHE A 73 -3.88 6.01 16.43
N ILE A 74 -3.08 4.95 16.40
CA ILE A 74 -3.52 3.57 16.58
C ILE A 74 -2.60 2.96 17.65
N GLY A 75 -3.17 2.64 18.82
CA GLY A 75 -2.37 2.25 19.98
C GLY A 75 -1.35 3.32 20.36
N ASP A 76 -0.07 2.96 20.35
CA ASP A 76 1.08 3.84 20.63
C ASP A 76 1.62 4.57 19.39
N LYS A 77 1.14 4.23 18.18
CA LYS A 77 1.68 4.81 16.94
C LYS A 77 0.91 6.05 16.54
N LYS A 78 1.64 7.17 16.52
CA LYS A 78 1.17 8.45 15.97
C LYS A 78 1.22 8.41 14.45
N PHE A 79 0.19 8.94 13.80
CA PHE A 79 0.15 9.19 12.36
C PHE A 79 0.22 10.69 12.14
N GLU A 80 1.11 11.16 11.27
CA GLU A 80 1.17 12.57 10.88
C GLU A 80 0.91 12.71 9.39
N TYR A 81 0.40 13.86 8.98
CA TYR A 81 0.07 14.16 7.59
C TYR A 81 0.84 15.38 7.10
N TYR A 82 1.12 15.41 5.80
CA TYR A 82 1.69 16.58 5.14
C TYR A 82 0.66 17.72 5.11
N LYS A 83 1.07 18.89 5.58
CA LYS A 83 0.41 20.18 5.35
C LYS A 83 1.25 20.93 4.35
N SER A 84 0.94 20.75 3.06
CA SER A 84 1.76 21.25 1.98
C SER A 84 0.95 22.11 1.03
N ILE A 85 1.59 23.12 0.46
CA ILE A 85 1.03 23.88 -0.67
C ILE A 85 1.02 23.06 -1.96
N PHE A 86 1.80 21.98 -2.00
CA PHE A 86 1.93 21.06 -3.12
C PHE A 86 0.82 20.01 -3.08
N PRO A 87 -0.14 20.02 -4.03
CA PRO A 87 -1.28 19.10 -4.02
C PRO A 87 -0.88 17.61 -4.06
N GLU A 88 0.28 17.31 -4.65
CA GLU A 88 0.80 15.95 -4.79
C GLU A 88 1.20 15.29 -3.47
N GLU A 89 1.41 16.05 -2.40
CA GLU A 89 1.72 15.51 -1.07
C GLU A 89 0.73 15.96 0.01
N ASN A 90 -0.03 17.04 -0.22
CA ASN A 90 -0.94 17.59 0.80
C ASN A 90 -1.96 16.56 1.29
N GLY A 91 -2.06 16.41 2.61
CA GLY A 91 -2.91 15.43 3.28
C GLY A 91 -2.44 13.97 3.16
N LYS A 92 -1.32 13.68 2.51
CA LYS A 92 -0.74 12.32 2.53
C LYS A 92 -0.04 12.05 3.86
N ILE A 93 0.15 10.77 4.21
CA ILE A 93 0.79 10.38 5.47
C ILE A 93 2.26 10.77 5.41
N LYS A 94 2.70 11.60 6.36
CA LYS A 94 4.09 12.03 6.50
C LYS A 94 4.91 11.08 7.35
N SER A 95 4.31 10.50 8.38
CA SER A 95 4.99 9.57 9.27
C SER A 95 4.00 8.67 10.01
N VAL A 96 4.50 7.53 10.48
CA VAL A 96 3.81 6.69 11.46
C VAL A 96 4.81 6.17 12.48
N GLY A 97 4.60 6.53 13.75
CA GLY A 97 5.63 6.38 14.77
C GLY A 97 6.92 7.07 14.30
N ASP A 98 8.03 6.32 14.31
CA ASP A 98 9.34 6.84 13.91
C ASP A 98 9.63 6.70 12.41
N GLN A 99 8.74 6.04 11.65
CA GLN A 99 8.91 5.82 10.23
C GLN A 99 8.40 7.02 9.44
N LYS A 100 9.30 7.72 8.74
CA LYS A 100 8.96 8.82 7.83
C LYS A 100 8.58 8.29 6.46
N ILE A 101 7.69 8.97 5.76
CA ILE A 101 7.29 8.64 4.39
C ILE A 101 7.59 9.86 3.53
N GLU A 102 8.36 9.67 2.48
CA GLU A 102 8.62 10.71 1.49
C GLU A 102 7.83 10.45 0.21
N TYR A 103 7.49 11.52 -0.49
CA TYR A 103 6.83 11.45 -1.80
C TYR A 103 7.70 12.13 -2.86
N PHE A 104 7.61 11.66 -4.10
CA PHE A 104 8.22 12.33 -5.24
C PHE A 104 7.51 13.64 -5.52
N ARG A 105 8.31 14.72 -5.64
CA ARG A 105 7.90 15.98 -6.25
C ARG A 105 8.61 16.06 -7.59
N SER A 106 7.92 15.62 -8.63
CA SER A 106 8.50 15.43 -9.96
C SER A 106 7.69 16.16 -11.01
N ILE A 107 8.37 16.68 -12.03
CA ILE A 107 7.71 17.19 -13.24
C ILE A 107 7.15 16.06 -14.09
N PHE A 108 7.60 14.83 -13.84
CA PHE A 108 7.21 13.61 -14.53
C PHE A 108 5.94 13.03 -13.90
N PRO A 109 4.79 13.05 -14.62
CA PRO A 109 3.50 12.59 -14.07
C PRO A 109 3.50 11.13 -13.62
N GLU A 110 4.36 10.30 -14.20
CA GLU A 110 4.49 8.86 -13.90
C GLU A 110 5.04 8.57 -12.51
N GLU A 111 5.72 9.51 -11.85
CA GLU A 111 6.23 9.35 -10.48
C GLU A 111 5.74 10.44 -9.52
N ASN A 112 5.22 11.58 -10.01
CA ASN A 112 4.81 12.69 -9.15
C ASN A 112 3.74 12.27 -8.12
N GLY A 113 3.98 12.62 -6.85
CA GLY A 113 3.13 12.26 -5.72
C GLY A 113 3.19 10.78 -5.32
N LYS A 114 3.99 9.93 -5.98
CA LYS A 114 4.18 8.54 -5.55
C LYS A 114 5.11 8.46 -4.34
N VAL A 115 5.02 7.38 -3.57
CA VAL A 115 5.87 7.17 -2.38
C VAL A 115 7.30 6.96 -2.84
N LYS A 116 8.21 7.81 -2.38
CA LYS A 116 9.64 7.76 -2.67
C LYS A 116 10.39 6.87 -1.68
N SER A 117 10.02 6.89 -0.41
CA SER A 117 10.64 6.05 0.62
C SER A 117 9.75 5.92 1.85
N ILE A 118 10.00 4.86 2.62
CA ILE A 118 9.45 4.67 3.97
C ILE A 118 10.60 4.29 4.91
N GLY A 119 10.94 5.18 5.84
CA GLY A 119 12.17 5.09 6.61
C GLY A 119 13.38 5.01 5.68
N ASP A 120 14.21 3.99 5.90
CA ASP A 120 15.40 3.71 5.08
C ASP A 120 15.11 2.84 3.86
N MET A 121 13.84 2.55 3.57
CA MET A 121 13.41 1.73 2.43
C MET A 121 13.05 2.62 1.24
N PRO A 122 13.93 2.78 0.22
CA PRO A 122 13.59 3.51 -0.99
C PRO A 122 12.59 2.73 -1.86
N ILE A 123 11.78 3.45 -2.63
CA ILE A 123 10.89 2.89 -3.64
C ILE A 123 11.21 3.57 -4.97
N GLU A 124 11.53 2.78 -5.98
CA GLU A 124 11.77 3.27 -7.34
C GLU A 124 10.61 2.91 -8.26
N TYR A 125 10.42 3.73 -9.29
CA TYR A 125 9.45 3.49 -10.36
C TYR A 125 10.16 3.42 -11.70
N TYR A 126 9.61 2.65 -12.62
CA TYR A 126 10.08 2.65 -14.00
C TYR A 126 9.75 3.99 -14.66
N ARG A 127 10.75 4.56 -15.34
CA ARG A 127 10.58 5.63 -16.34
C ARG A 127 10.89 5.01 -17.69
N SER A 128 9.84 4.70 -18.45
CA SER A 128 9.94 3.87 -19.64
C SER A 128 9.14 4.45 -20.79
N ILE A 129 9.65 4.29 -22.00
CA ILE A 129 8.87 4.58 -23.22
C ILE A 129 7.79 3.53 -23.46
N PHE A 130 7.86 2.40 -22.73
CA PHE A 130 6.93 1.28 -22.81
C PHE A 130 5.78 1.48 -21.82
N PRO A 131 4.55 1.75 -22.30
CA PRO A 131 3.42 2.08 -21.42
C PRO A 131 3.05 0.95 -20.45
N GLU A 132 3.41 -0.30 -20.77
CA GLU A 132 3.12 -1.47 -19.95
C GLU A 132 3.91 -1.52 -18.64
N GLU A 133 4.98 -0.76 -18.48
CA GLU A 133 5.78 -0.69 -17.25
C GLU A 133 5.98 0.73 -16.73
N ASP A 134 5.75 1.76 -17.56
CA ASP A 134 5.96 3.15 -17.16
C ASP A 134 5.16 3.54 -15.91
N GLY A 135 5.86 4.17 -14.96
CA GLY A 135 5.34 4.50 -13.63
C GLY A 135 5.08 3.31 -12.70
N LYS A 136 5.28 2.05 -13.10
CA LYS A 136 5.11 0.91 -12.19
C LYS A 136 6.29 0.80 -11.22
N ILE A 137 6.05 0.20 -10.05
CA ILE A 137 7.11 -0.02 -9.04
C ILE A 137 8.22 -0.88 -9.66
N LYS A 138 9.45 -0.36 -9.63
CA LYS A 138 10.68 -1.02 -10.10
C LYS A 138 11.42 -1.71 -8.97
N SER A 139 11.48 -1.09 -7.79
CA SER A 139 12.09 -1.70 -6.61
C SER A 139 11.51 -1.18 -5.31
N ILE A 140 11.63 -1.98 -4.25
CA ILE A 140 11.39 -1.61 -2.86
C ILE A 140 12.62 -2.06 -2.08
N GLY A 141 13.47 -1.12 -1.68
CA GLY A 141 14.82 -1.39 -1.19
C GLY A 141 15.62 -2.19 -2.20
N ASN A 142 16.17 -3.31 -1.73
CA ASN A 142 16.97 -4.22 -2.54
C ASN A 142 16.12 -5.23 -3.34
N VAL A 143 14.80 -5.21 -3.19
CA VAL A 143 13.91 -6.10 -3.92
C VAL A 143 13.53 -5.47 -5.24
N THR A 144 13.99 -6.08 -6.34
CA THR A 144 13.63 -5.67 -7.71
C THR A 144 12.32 -6.31 -8.15
N ILE A 145 11.53 -5.58 -8.93
CA ILE A 145 10.30 -6.04 -9.55
C ILE A 145 10.48 -5.97 -11.08
N GLU A 146 10.24 -7.09 -11.76
CA GLU A 146 10.22 -7.14 -13.23
C GLU A 146 8.79 -7.31 -13.73
N TYR A 147 8.53 -6.80 -14.93
CA TYR A 147 7.26 -6.97 -15.64
C TYR A 147 7.48 -7.72 -16.96
N TYR A 148 6.47 -8.46 -17.40
CA TYR A 148 6.47 -9.08 -18.72
C TYR A 148 6.35 -8.01 -19.81
N ARG A 149 7.27 -8.03 -20.77
CA ARG A 149 7.11 -7.36 -22.06
C ARG A 149 6.73 -8.42 -23.08
N SER A 150 5.43 -8.52 -23.36
CA SER A 150 4.86 -9.59 -24.14
C SER A 150 4.07 -9.03 -25.31
N ILE A 151 4.16 -9.71 -26.46
CA ILE A 151 3.25 -9.44 -27.59
C ILE A 151 1.82 -9.90 -27.29
N PHE A 152 1.64 -10.74 -26.27
CA PHE A 152 0.35 -11.25 -25.81
C PHE A 152 -0.24 -10.27 -24.78
N PRO A 153 -1.35 -9.57 -25.10
CA PRO A 153 -1.93 -8.57 -24.21
C PRO A 153 -2.32 -9.11 -22.83
N GLU A 154 -2.65 -10.39 -22.72
CA GLU A 154 -3.01 -11.06 -21.47
C GLU A 154 -1.87 -11.13 -20.46
N GLU A 155 -0.62 -11.01 -20.88
CA GLU A 155 0.57 -11.07 -20.01
C GLU A 155 1.33 -9.75 -19.98
N ASN A 156 1.19 -8.91 -21.02
CA ASN A 156 1.96 -7.67 -21.13
C ASN A 156 1.73 -6.73 -19.94
N GLY A 157 2.82 -6.25 -19.34
CA GLY A 157 2.82 -5.40 -18.16
C GLY A 157 2.46 -6.11 -16.85
N LYS A 158 2.28 -7.43 -16.82
CA LYS A 158 2.07 -8.17 -15.56
C LYS A 158 3.39 -8.42 -14.83
N ILE A 159 3.33 -8.57 -13.51
CA ILE A 159 4.52 -8.79 -12.68
C ILE A 159 5.11 -10.15 -13.04
N LYS A 160 6.36 -10.17 -13.47
CA LYS A 160 7.11 -11.37 -13.83
C LYS A 160 7.84 -11.96 -12.62
N SER A 161 8.50 -11.10 -11.84
CA SER A 161 9.27 -11.52 -10.68
C SER A 161 9.29 -10.43 -9.60
N ILE A 162 9.51 -10.86 -8.35
CA ILE A 162 9.68 -10.00 -7.18
C ILE A 162 10.86 -10.56 -6.37
N GLY A 163 12.01 -9.89 -6.45
CA GLY A 163 13.27 -10.43 -5.92
C GLY A 163 13.55 -11.80 -6.53
N GLY A 164 13.81 -12.80 -5.69
CA GLY A 164 14.00 -14.19 -6.13
C GLY A 164 12.70 -14.96 -6.44
N ALA A 165 11.51 -14.37 -6.24
CA ALA A 165 10.24 -15.04 -6.49
C ALA A 165 9.79 -14.88 -7.95
N GLN A 166 9.23 -15.95 -8.53
CA GLN A 166 8.72 -16.00 -9.89
C GLN A 166 7.20 -16.05 -9.91
N ILE A 167 6.60 -15.32 -10.85
CA ILE A 167 5.16 -15.23 -11.03
C ILE A 167 4.80 -15.76 -12.42
N GLU A 168 3.92 -16.76 -12.43
CA GLU A 168 3.40 -17.35 -13.65
C GLU A 168 1.92 -17.03 -13.84
N TYR A 169 1.53 -16.91 -15.11
CA TYR A 169 0.15 -16.72 -15.53
C TYR A 169 -0.30 -17.88 -16.41
N TYR A 170 -1.60 -18.14 -16.41
CA TYR A 170 -2.17 -19.14 -17.30
C TYR A 170 -2.08 -18.66 -18.74
N ARG A 171 -1.67 -19.58 -19.60
CA ARG A 171 -1.78 -19.50 -21.05
C ARG A 171 -2.47 -20.79 -21.51
N SER A 172 -3.70 -20.65 -21.92
CA SER A 172 -4.66 -21.72 -22.15
C SER A 172 -5.28 -21.57 -23.54
N ILE A 173 -5.83 -22.68 -24.03
CA ILE A 173 -6.70 -22.69 -25.21
C ILE A 173 -8.07 -22.05 -24.91
N PHE A 174 -8.42 -21.90 -23.62
CA PHE A 174 -9.60 -21.22 -23.13
C PHE A 174 -9.25 -19.75 -22.84
N PRO A 175 -9.63 -18.79 -23.70
CA PRO A 175 -9.19 -17.40 -23.58
C PRO A 175 -9.55 -16.75 -22.24
N GLU A 176 -10.63 -17.20 -21.59
CA GLU A 176 -11.08 -16.74 -20.28
C GLU A 176 -10.12 -17.06 -19.12
N GLU A 177 -9.19 -18.01 -19.32
CA GLU A 177 -8.16 -18.35 -18.34
C GLU A 177 -6.90 -17.50 -18.52
N ASN A 178 -6.69 -16.96 -19.72
CA ASN A 178 -5.45 -16.30 -20.08
C ASN A 178 -5.14 -15.09 -19.19
N GLY A 179 -3.91 -15.06 -18.71
CA GLY A 179 -3.44 -13.99 -17.84
C GLY A 179 -3.93 -14.09 -16.39
N LYS A 180 -4.74 -15.09 -16.00
CA LYS A 180 -5.01 -15.32 -14.57
C LYS A 180 -3.74 -15.78 -13.87
N LEU A 181 -3.56 -15.37 -12.61
CA LEU A 181 -2.43 -15.81 -11.79
C LEU A 181 -2.46 -17.33 -11.66
N LYS A 182 -1.38 -17.99 -12.08
CA LYS A 182 -1.22 -19.44 -12.03
C LYS A 182 -0.45 -19.85 -10.79
N SER A 183 0.70 -19.23 -10.54
CA SER A 183 1.53 -19.55 -9.39
C SER A 183 2.42 -18.38 -8.99
N ILE A 184 2.80 -18.37 -7.71
CA ILE A 184 3.90 -17.56 -7.17
C ILE A 184 4.81 -18.54 -6.45
N THR A 185 6.06 -18.64 -6.89
CA THR A 185 7.04 -19.60 -6.36
C THR A 185 8.34 -18.91 -6.00
N GLY A 186 9.15 -19.54 -5.15
CA GLY A 186 10.41 -18.97 -4.66
C GLY A 186 10.25 -18.05 -3.45
N LYS A 187 11.26 -17.23 -3.20
CA LYS A 187 11.33 -16.30 -2.05
C LYS A 187 11.86 -14.96 -2.53
N ILE A 188 11.39 -13.87 -1.93
CA ILE A 188 11.81 -12.52 -2.29
C ILE A 188 13.30 -12.28 -1.98
N GLY A 189 13.74 -12.67 -0.78
CA GLY A 189 15.06 -12.38 -0.22
C GLY A 189 14.97 -12.09 1.28
N SER A 190 16.09 -11.77 1.94
CA SER A 190 16.16 -11.49 3.39
C SER A 190 15.66 -10.10 3.80
N ASP A 191 15.55 -9.18 2.85
CA ASP A 191 15.45 -7.74 3.16
C ASP A 191 14.00 -7.25 3.25
N CYS A 192 13.03 -8.13 3.01
CA CYS A 192 11.60 -7.82 3.07
C CYS A 192 10.85 -8.87 3.88
N ASN A 193 10.12 -8.43 4.90
CA ASN A 193 9.31 -9.30 5.76
C ASN A 193 8.01 -9.81 5.10
N PHE A 194 7.78 -9.49 3.83
CA PHE A 194 6.61 -9.93 3.08
C PHE A 194 6.83 -11.31 2.49
N SER A 195 5.76 -12.10 2.43
CA SER A 195 5.71 -13.22 1.49
C SER A 195 5.63 -12.70 0.04
N PRO A 196 6.12 -13.48 -0.95
CA PRO A 196 5.94 -13.18 -2.36
C PRO A 196 4.50 -12.81 -2.74
N THR A 197 3.52 -13.52 -2.19
CA THR A 197 2.10 -13.32 -2.46
C THR A 197 1.57 -12.00 -1.90
N GLU A 198 1.93 -11.65 -0.67
CA GLU A 198 1.52 -10.37 -0.08
C GLU A 198 2.08 -9.20 -0.88
N LEU A 199 3.35 -9.27 -1.25
CA LEU A 199 4.01 -8.21 -2.02
C LEU A 199 3.43 -8.11 -3.44
N TYR A 200 3.07 -9.24 -4.07
CA TYR A 200 2.40 -9.26 -5.36
C TYR A 200 1.07 -8.50 -5.34
N TYR A 201 0.17 -8.80 -4.41
CA TYR A 201 -1.12 -8.10 -4.32
C TYR A 201 -0.96 -6.65 -3.90
N PHE A 202 0.05 -6.34 -3.09
CA PHE A 202 0.41 -4.97 -2.78
C PHE A 202 0.79 -4.19 -4.04
N ILE A 203 1.73 -4.69 -4.84
CA ILE A 203 2.20 -4.02 -6.07
C ILE A 203 1.06 -3.91 -7.09
N LEU A 204 0.22 -4.94 -7.23
CA LEU A 204 -0.96 -4.86 -8.09
C LEU A 204 -1.85 -3.68 -7.71
N ASN A 205 -2.20 -3.53 -6.43
CA ASN A 205 -3.02 -2.42 -5.97
C ASN A 205 -2.31 -1.07 -6.13
N ALA A 206 -0.99 -1.03 -5.94
CA ALA A 206 -0.19 0.18 -6.12
C ALA A 206 -0.16 0.69 -7.56
N ASN A 207 -0.25 -0.23 -8.52
CA ASN A 207 -0.25 0.07 -9.95
C ASN A 207 -1.66 0.38 -10.51
N LEU A 208 -2.74 0.16 -9.73
CA LEU A 208 -4.09 0.58 -10.10
C LEU A 208 -4.21 2.10 -9.89
N LYS A 209 -4.42 2.83 -10.99
CA LYS A 209 -4.73 4.27 -10.97
C LYS A 209 -6.15 4.52 -10.47
#